data_AF-A0AAW9IGT1-F1
#
_entry.id   AF-A0AAW9IGT1-F1
#
_cell.length_a   1.000
_cell.length_b   1.000
_cell.length_c   1.000
_cell.angle_alpha   90.00
_cell.angle_beta   90.00
_cell.angle_gamma   90.00
#
_symmetry.space_group_name_H-M   'P 1'
#
loop_
_entity.id
_entity.type
_entity.pdbx_description
1 polymer ?
#
loop_
_entity_poly.entity_id
_entity_poly.type
_entity_poly.pdbx_seq_one_letter_code
_entity_poly.pdbx_strand_id
1 'polypeptide(L)'
;IKHAEAGAESPALNTLSYRIQVSSDGQNYKEVLKVDKNNKAVTNNPIPVTKGRYVKLLVDKPTQNSDKAARIYEVEIMGLNKDIELPPIYGESGDNKEPIVYPIPQKTKYLSKEGMSLTGEVNVVVHGDQEKSTITKLDEILKKNDIEYAVSDNIDENKANIVITSDKNHCDECVDDDLVNDKALKNKEGYVLKTSDDDNKNGDITIIGSDKDGAYYGVLSLGQILEKGSDDKFAEVVISDYPEIEFRGFIEGFYGIPWSHEDRMSLMKDTSEYKMNTYI
;
A
#
# COMPACT_ATOMS: atom_id res chain seq x y z
N ILE A 1 -9.80 16.71 14.01
CA ILE A 1 -8.46 17.27 14.34
C ILE A 1 -8.43 17.61 15.82
N LYS A 2 -7.45 17.10 16.54
CA LYS A 2 -7.19 17.38 17.96
C LYS A 2 -6.05 18.42 18.06
N HIS A 3 -6.35 19.58 18.62
CA HIS A 3 -5.45 20.72 18.81
C HIS A 3 -4.76 20.64 20.19
N ALA A 4 -3.94 21.64 20.51
CA ALA A 4 -3.16 21.72 21.76
C ALA A 4 -3.95 21.35 23.03
N GLU A 5 -5.14 21.93 23.22
CA GLU A 5 -5.96 21.71 24.42
C GLU A 5 -6.47 20.26 24.54
N ALA A 6 -6.65 19.54 23.42
CA ALA A 6 -7.01 18.13 23.46
C ALA A 6 -5.88 17.25 24.02
N GLY A 7 -4.64 17.74 23.97
CA GLY A 7 -3.47 17.15 24.63
C GLY A 7 -3.15 17.74 26.01
N ALA A 8 -4.13 18.40 26.64
CA ALA A 8 -4.01 19.05 27.95
C ALA A 8 -3.09 20.30 27.99
N GLU A 9 -2.80 20.92 26.86
CA GLU A 9 -2.11 22.22 26.81
C GLU A 9 -3.10 23.41 26.94
N SER A 10 -2.56 24.64 27.02
CA SER A 10 -3.37 25.85 27.09
C SER A 10 -4.25 26.05 25.84
N PRO A 11 -5.53 26.45 25.99
CA PRO A 11 -6.41 26.79 24.85
C PRO A 11 -5.85 27.91 23.95
N ALA A 12 -4.98 28.77 24.49
CA ALA A 12 -4.33 29.83 23.71
C ALA A 12 -3.40 29.27 22.61
N LEU A 13 -2.99 28.01 22.73
CA LEU A 13 -2.13 27.30 21.79
C LEU A 13 -2.93 26.50 20.74
N ASN A 14 -4.26 26.48 20.82
CA ASN A 14 -5.10 25.84 19.80
C ASN A 14 -4.88 26.50 18.44
N THR A 15 -4.72 25.69 17.39
CA THR A 15 -4.54 26.17 16.02
C THR A 15 -5.75 26.99 15.59
N LEU A 16 -5.48 28.26 15.24
CA LEU A 16 -6.51 29.24 14.94
C LEU A 16 -7.04 29.10 13.52
N SER A 17 -6.17 28.91 12.53
CA SER A 17 -6.62 28.76 11.15
C SER A 17 -5.79 27.76 10.37
N TYR A 18 -6.49 26.95 9.58
CA TYR A 18 -5.91 25.89 8.77
C TYR A 18 -6.82 25.52 7.60
N ARG A 19 -6.25 24.79 6.66
CA ARG A 19 -6.91 24.30 5.47
C ARG A 19 -6.63 22.83 5.26
N ILE A 20 -7.61 22.13 4.69
CA ILE A 20 -7.45 20.77 4.22
C ILE A 20 -7.50 20.79 2.70
N GLN A 21 -6.52 20.15 2.07
CA GLN A 21 -6.50 19.91 0.65
C GLN A 21 -6.40 18.42 0.36
N VAL A 22 -7.05 17.99 -0.71
CA VAL A 22 -7.13 16.60 -1.14
C VAL A 22 -6.60 16.49 -2.57
N SER A 23 -5.89 15.41 -2.86
CA SER A 23 -5.35 15.11 -4.18
C SER A 23 -5.47 13.61 -4.49
N SER A 24 -5.73 13.29 -5.76
CA SER A 24 -5.68 11.91 -6.27
C SER A 24 -4.27 11.50 -6.72
N ASP A 25 -3.44 12.44 -7.16
CA ASP A 25 -2.16 12.21 -7.84
C ASP A 25 -0.93 12.68 -7.05
N GLY A 26 -1.13 13.32 -5.89
CA GLY A 26 -0.06 13.82 -5.04
C GLY A 26 0.62 15.10 -5.56
N GLN A 27 0.16 15.64 -6.70
CA GLN A 27 0.72 16.84 -7.33
C GLN A 27 -0.31 17.98 -7.35
N ASN A 28 -1.53 17.68 -7.79
CA ASN A 28 -2.62 18.64 -7.92
C ASN A 28 -3.52 18.55 -6.69
N TYR A 29 -3.47 19.57 -5.84
CA TYR A 29 -4.25 19.63 -4.61
C TYR A 29 -5.44 20.57 -4.73
N LYS A 30 -6.62 20.07 -4.35
CA LYS A 30 -7.85 20.85 -4.25
C LYS A 30 -8.16 21.13 -2.79
N GLU A 31 -8.38 22.39 -2.44
CA GLU A 31 -8.88 22.79 -1.13
C GLU A 31 -10.33 22.32 -0.92
N VAL A 32 -10.57 21.57 0.16
CA VAL A 32 -11.89 21.00 0.51
C VAL A 32 -12.44 21.57 1.81
N LEU A 33 -11.59 22.20 2.62
CA LEU A 33 -11.96 22.82 3.87
C LEU A 33 -11.03 23.98 4.17
N LYS A 34 -11.62 25.06 4.65
CA LYS A 34 -10.91 26.14 5.31
C LYS A 34 -11.59 26.46 6.63
N VAL A 35 -10.80 26.49 7.69
CA VAL A 35 -11.26 26.86 9.03
C VAL A 35 -10.49 28.09 9.47
N ASP A 36 -11.24 29.14 9.78
CA ASP A 36 -10.71 30.39 10.32
C ASP A 36 -11.24 30.58 11.74
N LYS A 37 -10.43 31.17 12.62
CA LYS A 37 -10.80 31.53 14.00
C LYS A 37 -11.27 30.34 14.85
N ASN A 38 -10.71 29.15 14.66
CA ASN A 38 -10.96 28.03 15.57
C ASN A 38 -10.50 28.38 16.98
N ASN A 39 -11.32 28.10 17.99
CA ASN A 39 -10.97 28.22 19.40
C ASN A 39 -11.21 26.93 20.20
N LYS A 40 -11.52 25.81 19.52
CA LYS A 40 -11.87 24.54 20.14
C LYS A 40 -10.65 23.62 20.26
N ALA A 41 -10.63 22.84 21.33
CA ALA A 41 -9.70 21.73 21.54
C ALA A 41 -9.77 20.65 20.44
N VAL A 42 -10.98 20.34 19.97
CA VAL A 42 -11.22 19.34 18.92
C VAL A 42 -12.16 19.94 17.89
N THR A 43 -11.82 19.80 16.61
CA THR A 43 -12.67 20.17 15.49
C THR A 43 -13.05 18.95 14.66
N ASN A 44 -14.36 18.78 14.49
CA ASN A 44 -14.96 17.81 13.59
C ASN A 44 -15.62 18.61 12.47
N ASN A 45 -15.02 18.57 11.28
CA ASN A 45 -15.47 19.38 10.16
C ASN A 45 -15.95 18.45 9.05
N PRO A 46 -17.23 18.50 8.68
CA PRO A 46 -17.68 17.79 7.50
C PRO A 46 -17.02 18.43 6.28
N ILE A 47 -16.55 17.58 5.37
CA ILE A 47 -16.08 18.00 4.04
C ILE A 47 -17.01 17.39 2.99
N PRO A 48 -17.19 18.04 1.83
CA PRO A 48 -17.86 17.39 0.71
C PRO A 48 -17.17 16.06 0.41
N VAL A 49 -17.96 15.03 0.10
CA VAL A 49 -17.40 13.75 -0.33
C VAL A 49 -16.49 14.02 -1.52
N THR A 50 -15.21 13.65 -1.37
CA THR A 50 -14.15 14.01 -2.31
C THR A 50 -13.29 12.79 -2.54
N LYS A 51 -13.13 12.38 -3.79
CA LYS A 51 -12.16 11.33 -4.15
C LYS A 51 -10.74 11.86 -3.92
N GLY A 52 -9.91 11.09 -3.23
CA GLY A 52 -8.52 11.45 -3.00
C GLY A 52 -7.73 10.34 -2.35
N ARG A 53 -6.43 10.35 -2.62
CA ARG A 53 -5.42 9.45 -2.04
C ARG A 53 -4.54 10.18 -1.04
N TYR A 54 -4.31 11.46 -1.25
CA TYR A 54 -3.42 12.29 -0.44
C TYR A 54 -4.21 13.42 0.20
N VAL A 55 -3.90 13.71 1.47
CA VAL A 55 -4.48 14.81 2.22
C VAL A 55 -3.35 15.70 2.76
N LYS A 56 -3.49 17.01 2.60
CA LYS A 56 -2.62 18.02 3.22
C LYS A 56 -3.40 18.81 4.24
N LEU A 57 -2.85 18.90 5.46
CA LEU A 57 -3.21 19.91 6.44
C LEU A 57 -2.21 21.08 6.30
N LEU A 58 -2.71 22.25 5.90
CA LEU A 58 -1.92 23.48 5.87
C LEU A 58 -2.34 24.37 7.04
N VAL A 59 -1.40 24.76 7.88
CA VAL A 59 -1.66 25.66 9.01
C VAL A 59 -1.36 27.09 8.60
N ASP A 60 -2.40 27.94 8.56
CA ASP A 60 -2.27 29.34 8.18
C ASP A 60 -1.95 30.22 9.41
N LYS A 61 -2.56 29.93 10.57
CA LYS A 61 -2.21 30.58 11.85
C LYS A 61 -2.20 29.55 12.98
N PRO A 62 -1.01 29.28 13.58
CA PRO A 62 -0.78 28.11 14.42
C PRO A 62 -1.35 28.20 15.83
N THR A 63 -1.63 29.39 16.36
CA THR A 63 -2.14 29.60 17.72
C THR A 63 -3.08 30.82 17.80
N GLN A 64 -3.75 31.00 18.93
CA GLN A 64 -4.60 32.19 19.18
C GLN A 64 -3.76 33.46 19.43
N ASN A 65 -2.53 33.29 19.91
CA ASN A 65 -1.64 34.37 20.33
C ASN A 65 -0.51 34.59 19.31
N SER A 66 0.66 35.04 19.78
CA SER A 66 1.84 35.31 18.94
C SER A 66 2.79 34.10 18.77
N ASP A 67 2.50 32.97 19.43
CA ASP A 67 3.27 31.74 19.27
C ASP A 67 3.14 31.20 17.85
N LYS A 68 4.25 30.74 17.28
CA LYS A 68 4.37 30.37 15.86
C LYS A 68 4.39 28.85 15.61
N ALA A 69 4.27 28.03 16.65
CA ALA A 69 4.32 26.57 16.52
C ALA A 69 2.90 25.99 16.45
N ALA A 70 2.62 25.22 15.40
CA ALA A 70 1.40 24.44 15.32
C ALA A 70 1.53 23.20 16.22
N ARG A 71 0.49 22.91 17.01
CA ARG A 71 0.44 21.75 17.91
C ARG A 71 -0.80 20.95 17.57
N ILE A 72 -0.59 19.89 16.80
CA ILE A 72 -1.63 19.01 16.29
C ILE A 72 -1.37 17.63 16.87
N TYR A 73 -2.24 17.19 17.77
CA TYR A 73 -2.11 15.90 18.43
C TYR A 73 -2.61 14.77 17.56
N GLU A 74 -3.64 15.04 16.75
CA GLU A 74 -4.24 14.01 15.91
C GLU A 74 -4.97 14.61 14.72
N VAL A 75 -4.84 13.95 13.57
CA VAL A 75 -5.63 14.21 12.37
C VAL A 75 -6.23 12.89 11.92
N GLU A 76 -7.55 12.79 12.04
CA GLU A 76 -8.32 11.67 11.50
C GLU A 76 -9.01 12.15 10.22
N ILE A 77 -8.89 11.36 9.15
CA ILE A 77 -9.64 11.54 7.92
C ILE A 77 -10.56 10.34 7.78
N MET A 78 -11.85 10.58 7.94
CA MET A 78 -12.86 9.52 7.87
C MET A 78 -13.23 9.28 6.41
N GLY A 79 -12.89 8.10 5.91
CA GLY A 79 -13.45 7.56 4.69
C GLY A 79 -14.90 7.13 4.88
N LEU A 80 -15.54 6.71 3.80
CA LEU A 80 -16.87 6.10 3.85
C LEU A 80 -16.70 4.58 3.86
N ASN A 81 -17.53 3.89 4.64
CA ASN A 81 -17.48 2.41 4.76
C ASN A 81 -17.93 1.69 3.47
N LYS A 82 -18.40 2.43 2.47
CA LYS A 82 -18.78 1.98 1.13
C LYS A 82 -18.51 3.13 0.16
N ASP A 83 -18.16 2.80 -1.08
CA ASP A 83 -18.16 3.77 -2.16
C ASP A 83 -19.55 4.42 -2.28
N ILE A 84 -19.59 5.74 -2.14
CA ILE A 84 -20.80 6.53 -2.43
C ILE A 84 -20.62 7.13 -3.81
N GLU A 85 -21.59 6.90 -4.70
CA GLU A 85 -21.66 7.63 -5.96
C GLU A 85 -21.88 9.12 -5.67
N LEU A 86 -20.85 9.91 -5.95
CA LEU A 86 -20.97 11.37 -5.97
C LEU A 86 -21.99 11.77 -7.05
N PRO A 87 -22.84 12.79 -6.81
CA PRO A 87 -23.65 13.35 -7.89
C PRO A 87 -22.72 13.71 -9.06
N PRO A 88 -23.07 13.35 -10.29
CA PRO A 88 -22.13 13.37 -11.41
C PRO A 88 -21.62 14.79 -11.66
N ILE A 89 -20.30 14.96 -11.57
CA ILE A 89 -19.59 16.01 -12.29
C ILE A 89 -19.35 15.44 -13.68
N TYR A 90 -19.98 16.04 -14.70
CA TYR A 90 -19.81 15.62 -16.09
C TYR A 90 -18.37 15.88 -16.56
N GLY A 91 -17.57 14.81 -16.61
CA GLY A 91 -16.21 14.73 -17.13
C GLY A 91 -15.79 13.27 -17.25
N GLU A 92 -15.05 12.93 -18.30
CA GLU A 92 -14.99 11.61 -18.95
C GLU A 92 -14.57 10.40 -18.10
N SER A 93 -15.10 9.25 -18.55
CA SER A 93 -15.18 7.93 -17.93
C SER A 93 -13.87 7.14 -17.84
N GLY A 94 -13.67 6.48 -16.70
CA GLY A 94 -12.87 5.27 -16.53
C GLY A 94 -13.20 4.63 -15.18
N ASP A 95 -13.70 3.40 -15.18
CA ASP A 95 -14.32 2.67 -14.06
C ASP A 95 -13.66 2.88 -12.69
N ASN A 96 -14.47 3.31 -11.70
CA ASN A 96 -14.12 3.26 -10.28
C ASN A 96 -14.11 1.78 -9.83
N LYS A 97 -12.96 1.11 -9.92
CA LYS A 97 -12.73 -0.16 -9.23
C LYS A 97 -11.86 0.07 -8.00
N GLU A 98 -12.22 -0.54 -6.87
CA GLU A 98 -11.34 -0.57 -5.71
C GLU A 98 -9.94 -1.08 -6.11
N PRO A 99 -8.86 -0.44 -5.67
CA PRO A 99 -7.51 -0.92 -5.93
C PRO A 99 -7.33 -2.34 -5.43
N ILE A 100 -6.74 -3.23 -6.24
CA ILE A 100 -6.46 -4.61 -5.84
C ILE A 100 -5.32 -4.72 -4.81
N VAL A 101 -4.47 -3.70 -4.70
CA VAL A 101 -3.34 -3.66 -3.77
C VAL A 101 -3.30 -2.31 -3.04
N TYR A 102 -2.98 -2.35 -1.75
CA TYR A 102 -2.65 -1.22 -0.89
C TYR A 102 -1.24 -1.38 -0.27
N PRO A 103 -0.44 -0.30 -0.19
CA PRO A 103 -0.64 1.00 -0.82
C PRO A 103 -0.81 0.87 -2.33
N ILE A 104 -1.56 1.80 -2.94
CA ILE A 104 -1.87 1.74 -4.37
C ILE A 104 -0.54 1.75 -5.15
N PRO A 105 -0.27 0.74 -6.00
CA PRO A 105 1.00 0.66 -6.71
C PRO A 105 1.28 1.89 -7.58
N GLN A 106 2.55 2.15 -7.87
CA GLN A 106 2.96 3.19 -8.82
C GLN A 106 2.34 2.96 -10.21
N LYS A 107 2.25 1.70 -10.64
CA LYS A 107 1.59 1.32 -11.88
C LYS A 107 0.96 -0.08 -11.77
N THR A 108 -0.26 -0.20 -12.27
CA THR A 108 -0.96 -1.48 -12.45
C THR A 108 -1.51 -1.55 -13.87
N LYS A 109 -1.20 -2.63 -14.59
CA LYS A 109 -1.75 -2.94 -15.91
C LYS A 109 -2.54 -4.25 -15.80
N TYR A 110 -3.84 -4.20 -16.04
CA TYR A 110 -4.66 -5.41 -16.16
C TYR A 110 -4.46 -6.04 -17.53
N LEU A 111 -4.24 -7.35 -17.55
CA LEU A 111 -4.04 -8.15 -18.76
C LEU A 111 -5.38 -8.75 -19.24
N SER A 112 -6.23 -9.15 -18.29
CA SER A 112 -7.57 -9.68 -18.56
C SER A 112 -8.66 -9.04 -17.71
N LYS A 113 -9.89 -9.09 -18.22
CA LYS A 113 -11.11 -8.76 -17.47
C LYS A 113 -11.69 -9.97 -16.74
N GLU A 114 -11.34 -11.18 -17.18
CA GLU A 114 -11.83 -12.44 -16.63
C GLU A 114 -11.00 -12.90 -15.43
N GLY A 115 -9.78 -12.40 -15.28
CA GLY A 115 -8.82 -12.87 -14.30
C GLY A 115 -8.15 -14.18 -14.73
N MET A 116 -7.34 -14.73 -13.84
CA MET A 116 -6.60 -15.98 -14.03
C MET A 116 -6.78 -16.92 -12.83
N SER A 117 -6.39 -18.18 -12.98
CA SER A 117 -6.35 -19.17 -11.90
C SER A 117 -4.98 -19.85 -11.81
N LEU A 118 -4.70 -20.50 -10.68
CA LEU A 118 -3.63 -21.48 -10.56
C LEU A 118 -4.25 -22.88 -10.52
N THR A 119 -3.72 -23.83 -11.29
CA THR A 119 -4.26 -25.20 -11.33
C THR A 119 -3.23 -26.23 -10.86
N GLY A 120 -3.71 -27.19 -10.06
CA GLY A 120 -2.89 -28.27 -9.51
C GLY A 120 -1.92 -27.82 -8.42
N GLU A 121 -0.93 -28.65 -8.13
CA GLU A 121 0.15 -28.32 -7.19
C GLU A 121 1.10 -27.30 -7.84
N VAL A 122 1.26 -26.15 -7.19
CA VAL A 122 2.09 -25.05 -7.66
C VAL A 122 3.57 -25.34 -7.42
N ASN A 123 4.40 -25.14 -8.43
CA ASN A 123 5.84 -25.16 -8.31
C ASN A 123 6.37 -23.79 -7.88
N VAL A 124 7.06 -23.71 -6.75
CA VAL A 124 7.67 -22.47 -6.24
C VAL A 124 9.17 -22.51 -6.48
N VAL A 125 9.68 -21.52 -7.20
CA VAL A 125 11.09 -21.36 -7.54
C VAL A 125 11.60 -20.04 -6.96
N VAL A 126 12.72 -20.11 -6.25
CA VAL A 126 13.27 -18.97 -5.51
C VAL A 126 14.73 -18.77 -5.89
N HIS A 127 15.05 -17.60 -6.42
CA HIS A 127 16.39 -17.23 -6.84
C HIS A 127 16.90 -15.95 -6.16
N GLY A 128 18.23 -15.80 -6.17
CA GLY A 128 18.92 -14.70 -5.49
C GLY A 128 18.91 -14.83 -3.97
N ASP A 129 19.53 -13.87 -3.30
CA ASP A 129 19.53 -13.79 -1.84
C ASP A 129 18.15 -13.36 -1.36
N GLN A 130 17.41 -14.29 -0.75
CA GLN A 130 16.10 -14.04 -0.16
C GLN A 130 16.16 -14.12 1.36
N GLU A 131 15.39 -13.26 2.02
CA GLU A 131 15.19 -13.39 3.46
C GLU A 131 14.28 -14.57 3.79
N LYS A 132 14.53 -15.20 4.95
CA LYS A 132 13.66 -16.24 5.50
C LYS A 132 12.21 -15.74 5.67
N SER A 133 12.04 -14.44 5.95
CA SER A 133 10.75 -13.76 6.09
C SER A 133 9.94 -13.80 4.79
N THR A 134 10.55 -13.61 3.62
CA THR A 134 9.89 -13.69 2.31
C THR A 134 9.26 -15.05 2.07
N ILE A 135 10.02 -16.11 2.30
CA ILE A 135 9.54 -17.49 2.06
C ILE A 135 8.49 -17.88 3.09
N THR A 136 8.68 -17.47 4.34
CA THR A 136 7.69 -17.68 5.41
C THR A 136 6.38 -16.96 5.09
N LYS A 137 6.45 -15.74 4.57
CA LYS A 137 5.25 -14.97 4.23
C LYS A 137 4.53 -15.53 3.02
N LEU A 138 5.27 -16.01 2.01
CA LEU A 138 4.68 -16.72 0.88
C LEU A 138 3.95 -17.99 1.36
N ASP A 139 4.56 -18.81 2.21
CA ASP A 139 3.94 -20.00 2.79
C ASP A 139 2.61 -19.66 3.50
N GLU A 140 2.60 -18.62 4.34
CA GLU A 140 1.37 -18.13 5.00
C GLU A 140 0.29 -17.75 3.98
N ILE A 141 0.66 -17.03 2.92
CA ILE A 141 -0.27 -16.57 1.89
C ILE A 141 -0.84 -17.75 1.10
N LEU A 142 0.00 -18.68 0.65
CA LEU A 142 -0.45 -19.83 -0.13
C LEU A 142 -1.37 -20.73 0.70
N LYS A 143 -1.01 -21.01 1.96
CA LYS A 143 -1.87 -21.76 2.89
C LYS A 143 -3.18 -21.06 3.19
N LYS A 144 -3.18 -19.74 3.39
CA LYS A 144 -4.42 -18.97 3.64
C LYS A 144 -5.40 -19.05 2.45
N ASN A 145 -4.89 -19.27 1.24
CA ASN A 145 -5.67 -19.35 0.01
C ASN A 145 -5.83 -20.81 -0.49
N ASP A 146 -5.55 -21.82 0.36
CA ASP A 146 -5.67 -23.25 0.03
C ASP A 146 -4.89 -23.67 -1.23
N ILE A 147 -3.75 -23.01 -1.51
CA ILE A 147 -2.87 -23.32 -2.65
C ILE A 147 -1.83 -24.36 -2.22
N GLU A 148 -1.93 -25.57 -2.76
CA GLU A 148 -0.92 -26.62 -2.59
C GLU A 148 0.33 -26.27 -3.41
N TYR A 149 1.52 -26.46 -2.82
CA TYR A 149 2.75 -26.12 -3.50
C TYR A 149 3.94 -26.99 -3.08
N ALA A 150 4.93 -27.09 -3.97
CA ALA A 150 6.24 -27.68 -3.72
C ALA A 150 7.35 -26.72 -4.15
N VAL A 151 8.43 -26.64 -3.38
CA VAL A 151 9.61 -25.85 -3.74
C VAL A 151 10.54 -26.67 -4.61
N SER A 152 11.04 -26.09 -5.69
CA SER A 152 12.06 -26.72 -6.54
C SER A 152 13.09 -25.70 -7.05
N ASP A 153 14.12 -26.21 -7.72
CA ASP A 153 15.21 -25.39 -8.24
C ASP A 153 14.92 -24.79 -9.62
N ASN A 154 13.92 -25.31 -10.35
CA ASN A 154 13.65 -24.94 -11.75
C ASN A 154 12.15 -24.84 -12.03
N ILE A 155 11.77 -24.07 -13.05
CA ILE A 155 10.40 -24.01 -13.55
C ILE A 155 9.97 -25.42 -14.03
N ASP A 156 8.69 -25.75 -13.82
CA ASP A 156 8.04 -26.94 -14.37
C ASP A 156 6.94 -26.49 -15.34
N GLU A 157 7.17 -26.68 -16.64
CA GLU A 157 6.24 -26.29 -17.72
C GLU A 157 4.88 -27.00 -17.63
N ASN A 158 4.77 -28.10 -16.87
CA ASN A 158 3.52 -28.85 -16.71
C ASN A 158 2.73 -28.46 -15.46
N LYS A 159 3.25 -27.53 -14.66
CA LYS A 159 2.61 -27.03 -13.43
C LYS A 159 2.36 -25.53 -13.51
N ALA A 160 1.57 -25.04 -12.58
CA ALA A 160 1.55 -23.61 -12.27
C ALA A 160 2.89 -23.23 -11.61
N ASN A 161 3.45 -22.06 -11.91
CA ASN A 161 4.74 -21.64 -11.33
C ASN A 161 4.63 -20.32 -10.57
N ILE A 162 5.30 -20.23 -9.41
CA ILE A 162 5.58 -18.97 -8.72
C ILE A 162 7.09 -18.80 -8.66
N VAL A 163 7.60 -17.78 -9.34
CA VAL A 163 9.02 -17.45 -9.37
C VAL A 163 9.26 -16.18 -8.58
N ILE A 164 10.19 -16.20 -7.62
CA ILE A 164 10.61 -15.03 -6.85
C ILE A 164 12.10 -14.84 -7.00
N THR A 165 12.54 -13.66 -7.41
CA THR A 165 13.95 -13.30 -7.49
C THR A 165 14.24 -11.90 -6.96
N SER A 166 15.40 -11.71 -6.36
CA SER A 166 15.99 -10.41 -5.98
C SER A 166 17.23 -10.07 -6.81
N ASP A 167 17.63 -10.96 -7.71
CA ASP A 167 18.76 -10.80 -8.62
C ASP A 167 18.36 -11.25 -10.03
N LYS A 168 18.20 -10.27 -10.92
CA LYS A 168 17.83 -10.52 -12.31
C LYS A 168 18.85 -11.36 -13.09
N ASN A 169 20.13 -11.35 -12.69
CA ASN A 169 21.18 -12.09 -13.40
C ASN A 169 21.22 -13.56 -12.99
N HIS A 170 20.44 -13.94 -11.97
CA HIS A 170 20.39 -15.32 -11.49
C HIS A 170 19.41 -16.19 -12.25
N CYS A 171 18.73 -15.64 -13.26
CA CYS A 171 17.69 -16.37 -13.95
C CYS A 171 17.53 -15.99 -15.43
N ASP A 172 18.42 -16.54 -16.25
CA ASP A 172 18.45 -16.30 -17.70
C ASP A 172 17.24 -16.92 -18.45
N GLU A 173 16.53 -17.86 -17.85
CA GLU A 173 15.42 -18.61 -18.49
C GLU A 173 14.05 -18.47 -17.80
N CYS A 174 13.95 -17.78 -16.65
CA CYS A 174 12.70 -17.74 -15.88
C CYS A 174 11.97 -16.40 -15.87
N VAL A 175 12.53 -15.37 -16.50
CA VAL A 175 11.97 -14.01 -16.43
C VAL A 175 11.90 -13.37 -17.80
N ASP A 176 10.73 -12.82 -18.12
CA ASP A 176 10.48 -12.03 -19.32
C ASP A 176 11.38 -10.78 -19.34
N ASP A 177 12.16 -10.62 -20.41
CA ASP A 177 13.10 -9.51 -20.63
C ASP A 177 12.43 -8.14 -20.46
N ASP A 178 11.15 -8.01 -20.81
CA ASP A 178 10.42 -6.76 -20.67
C ASP A 178 10.16 -6.39 -19.19
N LEU A 179 10.01 -7.38 -18.30
CA LEU A 179 9.83 -7.16 -16.87
C LEU A 179 11.14 -6.75 -16.19
N VAL A 180 12.25 -7.37 -16.59
CA VAL A 180 13.58 -7.11 -16.03
C VAL A 180 14.07 -5.68 -16.30
N ASN A 181 13.57 -5.08 -17.39
CA ASN A 181 13.92 -3.72 -17.79
C ASN A 181 12.98 -2.63 -17.23
N ASP A 182 12.00 -3.00 -16.40
CA ASP A 182 11.09 -2.03 -15.79
C ASP A 182 11.85 -1.02 -14.91
N LYS A 183 11.40 0.23 -14.93
CA LYS A 183 12.02 1.33 -14.19
C LYS A 183 11.84 1.19 -12.68
N ALA A 184 10.81 0.48 -12.20
CA ALA A 184 10.60 0.21 -10.79
C ALA A 184 11.83 -0.45 -10.15
N LEU A 185 12.49 -1.36 -10.89
CA LEU A 185 13.67 -2.11 -10.43
C LEU A 185 14.94 -1.25 -10.27
N LYS A 186 14.89 0.04 -10.63
CA LYS A 186 15.99 1.00 -10.39
C LYS A 186 15.90 1.70 -9.04
N ASN A 187 14.78 1.54 -8.33
CA ASN A 187 14.55 2.14 -7.02
C ASN A 187 14.75 1.08 -5.94
N LYS A 188 15.30 1.48 -4.78
CA LYS A 188 15.39 0.64 -3.59
C LYS A 188 13.99 0.17 -3.18
N GLU A 189 13.87 -1.05 -2.68
CA GLU A 189 12.59 -1.69 -2.31
C GLU A 189 11.60 -1.82 -3.50
N GLY A 190 12.05 -1.56 -4.74
CA GLY A 190 11.22 -1.64 -5.94
C GLY A 190 11.00 -3.08 -6.39
N TYR A 191 9.84 -3.37 -6.97
CA TYR A 191 9.50 -4.69 -7.49
C TYR A 191 8.59 -4.64 -8.72
N VAL A 192 8.59 -5.74 -9.46
CA VAL A 192 7.65 -6.05 -10.53
C VAL A 192 6.96 -7.37 -10.21
N LEU A 193 5.63 -7.40 -10.29
CA LEU A 193 4.81 -8.60 -10.11
C LEU A 193 3.97 -8.81 -11.37
N LYS A 194 4.11 -9.97 -12.03
CA LYS A 194 3.23 -10.41 -13.12
C LYS A 194 2.43 -11.62 -12.65
N THR A 195 1.14 -11.61 -12.88
CA THR A 195 0.24 -12.75 -12.75
C THR A 195 -0.37 -12.98 -14.14
N SER A 196 -0.20 -14.16 -14.74
CA SER A 196 -0.77 -14.49 -16.04
C SER A 196 -1.00 -15.99 -16.25
N ASP A 197 -2.06 -16.36 -16.96
CA ASP A 197 -2.29 -17.71 -17.49
C ASP A 197 -2.38 -17.74 -19.03
N ASP A 198 -1.89 -16.68 -19.69
CA ASP A 198 -1.90 -16.54 -21.14
C ASP A 198 -0.97 -17.55 -21.81
N ASP A 199 0.29 -17.59 -21.37
CA ASP A 199 1.34 -18.48 -21.91
C ASP A 199 1.25 -19.89 -21.32
N ASN A 200 1.11 -20.01 -20.00
CA ASN A 200 0.90 -21.26 -19.29
C ASN A 200 -0.54 -21.32 -18.74
N LYS A 201 -1.35 -22.25 -19.27
CA LYS A 201 -2.75 -22.40 -18.84
C LYS A 201 -2.92 -22.89 -17.40
N ASN A 202 -1.85 -23.38 -16.76
CA ASN A 202 -1.87 -23.68 -15.34
C ASN A 202 -1.64 -22.44 -14.46
N GLY A 203 -1.12 -21.36 -15.03
CA GLY A 203 -0.89 -20.07 -14.39
C GLY A 203 0.55 -19.87 -13.93
N ASP A 204 1.09 -18.70 -14.24
CA ASP A 204 2.42 -18.26 -13.83
C ASP A 204 2.34 -16.95 -13.04
N ILE A 205 3.15 -16.88 -11.99
CA ILE A 205 3.36 -15.69 -11.18
C ILE A 205 4.86 -15.43 -11.11
N THR A 206 5.26 -14.21 -11.43
CA THR A 206 6.67 -13.79 -11.38
C THR A 206 6.81 -12.55 -10.52
N ILE A 207 7.68 -12.61 -9.52
CA ILE A 207 8.05 -11.48 -8.65
C ILE A 207 9.55 -11.22 -8.81
N ILE A 208 9.88 -10.00 -9.24
CA ILE A 208 11.25 -9.52 -9.36
C ILE A 208 11.42 -8.35 -8.41
N GLY A 209 12.27 -8.50 -7.40
CA GLY A 209 12.72 -7.43 -6.54
C GLY A 209 14.01 -6.80 -7.08
N SER A 210 14.13 -5.48 -6.90
CA SER A 210 15.42 -4.76 -7.05
C SER A 210 16.43 -5.14 -5.96
N ASP A 211 15.91 -5.59 -4.82
CA ASP A 211 16.61 -6.10 -3.66
C ASP A 211 15.69 -7.10 -2.92
N LYS A 212 16.19 -7.66 -1.82
CA LYS A 212 15.46 -8.62 -0.98
C LYS A 212 14.16 -8.05 -0.38
N ASP A 213 14.13 -6.75 -0.08
CA ASP A 213 12.96 -6.09 0.53
C ASP A 213 11.89 -5.83 -0.53
N GLY A 214 12.28 -5.47 -1.75
CA GLY A 214 11.39 -5.38 -2.90
C GLY A 214 10.73 -6.71 -3.22
N ALA A 215 11.49 -7.82 -3.20
CA ALA A 215 10.92 -9.15 -3.39
C ALA A 215 9.87 -9.48 -2.30
N TYR A 216 10.16 -9.16 -1.04
CA TYR A 216 9.20 -9.29 0.07
C TYR A 216 7.92 -8.46 -0.17
N TYR A 217 8.03 -7.21 -0.62
CA TYR A 217 6.87 -6.37 -0.91
C TYR A 217 6.06 -6.83 -2.12
N GLY A 218 6.70 -7.46 -3.10
CA GLY A 218 6.00 -8.16 -4.19
C GLY A 218 5.15 -9.31 -3.67
N VAL A 219 5.68 -10.11 -2.72
CA VAL A 219 4.92 -11.19 -2.06
C VAL A 219 3.72 -10.64 -1.27
N LEU A 220 3.87 -9.52 -0.56
CA LEU A 220 2.73 -8.89 0.12
C LEU A 220 1.64 -8.45 -0.87
N SER A 221 2.03 -7.89 -2.02
CA SER A 221 1.08 -7.51 -3.07
C SER A 221 0.37 -8.71 -3.67
N LEU A 222 1.09 -9.83 -3.89
CA LEU A 222 0.47 -11.09 -4.31
C LEU A 222 -0.58 -11.55 -3.28
N GLY A 223 -0.27 -11.50 -1.99
CA GLY A 223 -1.24 -11.86 -0.94
C GLY A 223 -2.54 -11.08 -1.02
N GLN A 224 -2.46 -9.78 -1.27
CA GLN A 224 -3.66 -8.94 -1.44
C GLN A 224 -4.43 -9.20 -2.73
N ILE A 225 -3.74 -9.57 -3.81
CA ILE A 225 -4.38 -9.97 -5.07
C ILE A 225 -5.18 -11.26 -4.87
N LEU A 226 -4.58 -12.26 -4.22
CA LEU A 226 -5.23 -13.54 -3.94
C LEU A 226 -6.43 -13.35 -3.00
N GLU A 227 -6.30 -12.52 -1.96
CA GLU A 227 -7.40 -12.23 -1.01
C GLU A 227 -8.61 -11.55 -1.67
N LYS A 228 -8.42 -10.85 -2.79
CA LYS A 228 -9.50 -10.23 -3.58
C LYS A 228 -10.00 -11.11 -4.72
N GLY A 229 -9.46 -12.31 -4.86
CA GLY A 229 -9.97 -13.30 -5.80
C GLY A 229 -11.39 -13.73 -5.46
N SER A 230 -12.10 -14.24 -6.45
CA SER A 230 -13.44 -14.83 -6.34
C SER A 230 -13.54 -16.00 -7.32
N ASP A 231 -14.29 -17.04 -6.94
CA ASP A 231 -14.60 -18.19 -7.81
C ASP A 231 -13.33 -18.82 -8.43
N ASP A 232 -12.31 -19.06 -7.59
CA ASP A 232 -10.98 -19.60 -7.95
C ASP A 232 -10.17 -18.74 -8.94
N LYS A 233 -10.61 -17.50 -9.18
CA LYS A 233 -9.95 -16.53 -10.05
C LYS A 233 -9.44 -15.32 -9.28
N PHE A 234 -8.32 -14.79 -9.71
CA PHE A 234 -7.77 -13.53 -9.21
C PHE A 234 -7.28 -12.65 -10.36
N ALA A 235 -6.90 -11.42 -10.04
CA ALA A 235 -6.56 -10.44 -11.05
C ALA A 235 -5.33 -10.86 -11.86
N GLU A 236 -5.46 -10.83 -13.19
CA GLU A 236 -4.37 -11.00 -14.13
C GLU A 236 -3.74 -9.64 -14.45
N VAL A 237 -2.54 -9.39 -13.92
CA VAL A 237 -1.95 -8.04 -13.88
C VAL A 237 -0.43 -8.03 -13.99
N VAL A 238 0.10 -6.90 -14.44
CA VAL A 238 1.47 -6.49 -14.20
C VAL A 238 1.47 -5.28 -13.28
N ILE A 239 2.13 -5.40 -12.14
CA ILE A 239 2.37 -4.33 -11.17
C ILE A 239 3.84 -3.95 -11.23
N SER A 240 4.12 -2.66 -11.42
CA SER A 240 5.47 -2.08 -11.27
C SER A 240 5.40 -1.08 -10.13
N ASP A 241 6.14 -1.30 -9.05
CA ASP A 241 5.94 -0.55 -7.81
C ASP A 241 7.23 -0.31 -7.04
N TYR A 242 7.26 0.79 -6.31
CA TYR A 242 8.36 1.19 -5.43
C TYR A 242 7.88 2.32 -4.49
N PRO A 243 8.47 2.45 -3.30
CA PRO A 243 8.13 3.53 -2.40
C PRO A 243 8.75 4.86 -2.83
N GLU A 244 8.00 5.96 -2.72
CA GLU A 244 8.55 7.32 -2.88
C GLU A 244 9.30 7.81 -1.65
N ILE A 245 8.95 7.28 -0.47
CA ILE A 245 9.53 7.67 0.81
C ILE A 245 10.19 6.43 1.40
N GLU A 246 11.49 6.51 1.67
CA GLU A 246 12.30 5.40 2.17
C GLU A 246 11.87 4.92 3.56
N PHE A 247 11.53 5.84 4.48
CA PHE A 247 11.12 5.50 5.84
C PHE A 247 9.62 5.69 6.02
N ARG A 248 8.91 4.58 6.27
CA ARG A 248 7.45 4.55 6.34
C ARG A 248 7.04 3.85 7.62
N GLY A 249 6.35 4.55 8.50
CA GLY A 249 5.83 3.96 9.71
C GLY A 249 5.45 4.97 10.77
N PHE A 250 5.64 4.59 12.03
CA PHE A 250 5.11 5.31 13.17
C PHE A 250 6.14 5.45 14.29
N ILE A 251 5.93 6.47 15.13
CA ILE A 251 6.78 6.80 16.26
C ILE A 251 5.94 6.88 17.53
N GLU A 252 6.36 6.20 18.60
CA GLU A 252 5.74 6.33 19.92
C GLU A 252 6.34 7.53 20.68
N GLY A 253 6.09 8.74 20.18
CA GLY A 253 6.72 9.98 20.64
C GLY A 253 5.83 10.92 21.46
N PHE A 254 4.70 10.45 21.98
CA PHE A 254 3.71 11.30 22.64
C PHE A 254 3.86 11.32 24.17
N TYR A 255 3.39 12.41 24.80
CA TYR A 255 3.25 12.49 26.25
C TYR A 255 1.92 11.86 26.67
N GLY A 256 1.96 10.68 27.26
CA GLY A 256 0.76 9.94 27.66
C GLY A 256 1.07 8.57 28.23
N ILE A 257 0.03 7.72 28.36
CA ILE A 257 0.21 6.31 28.72
C ILE A 257 0.86 5.59 27.54
N PRO A 258 2.04 4.98 27.71
CA PRO A 258 2.71 4.28 26.62
C PRO A 258 1.89 3.09 26.16
N TRP A 259 2.07 2.70 24.90
CA TRP A 259 1.47 1.48 24.37
C TRP A 259 1.96 0.25 25.12
N SER A 260 1.08 -0.73 25.30
CA SER A 260 1.51 -2.02 25.81
C SER A 260 2.44 -2.71 24.81
N HIS A 261 3.20 -3.72 25.25
CA HIS A 261 4.02 -4.50 24.33
C HIS A 261 3.17 -5.21 23.26
N GLU A 262 1.98 -5.68 23.64
CA GLU A 262 1.04 -6.32 22.72
C GLU A 262 0.52 -5.34 21.67
N ASP A 263 0.18 -4.11 22.07
CA ASP A 263 -0.27 -3.06 21.13
C ASP A 263 0.83 -2.72 20.11
N ARG A 264 2.08 -2.59 20.56
CA ARG A 264 3.23 -2.34 19.66
C ARG A 264 3.38 -3.46 18.62
N MET A 265 3.30 -4.71 19.07
CA MET A 265 3.40 -5.88 18.18
C MET A 265 2.24 -5.95 17.20
N SER A 266 1.02 -5.68 17.66
CA SER A 266 -0.16 -5.62 16.79
C SER A 266 -0.01 -4.53 15.74
N LEU A 267 0.38 -3.32 16.16
CA LEU A 267 0.52 -2.20 15.24
C LEU A 267 1.62 -2.45 14.20
N MET A 268 2.77 -3.01 14.59
CA MET A 268 3.81 -3.42 13.64
C MET A 268 3.29 -4.48 12.66
N LYS A 269 2.55 -5.48 13.14
CA LYS A 269 1.97 -6.53 12.29
C LYS A 269 1.01 -5.92 11.27
N ASP A 270 0.02 -5.17 11.74
CA ASP A 270 -1.07 -4.63 10.89
C ASP A 270 -0.51 -3.66 9.84
N THR A 271 0.44 -2.80 10.24
CA THR A 271 1.05 -1.83 9.31
C THR A 271 2.04 -2.46 8.34
N SER A 272 2.66 -3.59 8.69
CA SER A 272 3.57 -4.30 7.79
C SER A 272 2.87 -4.81 6.53
N GLU A 273 1.58 -5.15 6.62
CA GLU A 273 0.75 -5.56 5.48
C GLU A 273 0.65 -4.45 4.41
N TYR A 274 0.87 -3.21 4.82
CA TYR A 274 0.88 -2.01 3.98
C TYR A 274 2.29 -1.48 3.70
N LYS A 275 3.31 -2.35 3.77
CA LYS A 275 4.71 -2.05 3.39
C LYS A 275 5.36 -0.94 4.23
N MET A 276 4.91 -0.75 5.48
CA MET A 276 5.63 0.06 6.47
C MET A 276 6.87 -0.71 6.96
N ASN A 277 7.95 0.02 7.21
CA ASN A 277 9.28 -0.55 7.50
C ASN A 277 9.98 0.07 8.73
N THR A 278 9.35 1.04 9.40
CA THR A 278 9.98 1.81 10.47
C THR A 278 9.07 1.91 11.70
N TYR A 279 9.56 1.50 12.86
CA TYR A 279 8.98 1.84 14.16
C TYR A 279 10.06 2.50 15.01
N ILE A 280 9.74 3.67 15.60
CA ILE A 280 10.65 4.49 16.42
C ILE A 280 10.08 4.63 17.84
#